data_AF-A0A3A8ZS34-F1
#
_entry.id   AF-A0A3A8ZS34-F1
#
_cell.length_a   1.000
_cell.length_b   1.000
_cell.length_c   1.000
_cell.angle_alpha   90.00
_cell.angle_beta   90.00
_cell.angle_gamma   90.00
#
_symmetry.space_group_name_H-M   'P 1'
#
loop_
_entity.id
_entity.type
_entity.pdbx_description
1 polymer ?
#
loop_
_entity_poly.entity_id
_entity_poly.type
_entity_poly.pdbx_seq_one_letter_code
_entity_poly.pdbx_strand_id
1 'polypeptide(L)' 'MSEDLAVIRDALNDFQKVQRRMLLAKEENAMKTYADLKDDYVSLKTLLTSLGVNLTEIDKIKE' A
#
# COMPACT_ATOMS: atom_id res chain seq x y z
N MET A 1 11.39 -21.09 -2.72
CA MET A 1 11.20 -19.66 -2.37
C MET A 1 11.57 -19.51 -0.91
N SER A 2 12.40 -18.53 -0.54
CA SER A 2 12.58 -18.21 0.88
C SER A 2 11.29 -17.61 1.46
N GLU A 3 11.05 -17.79 2.75
CA GLU A 3 9.88 -17.25 3.45
C GLU A 3 9.83 -15.72 3.34
N ASP A 4 10.98 -15.05 3.40
CA ASP A 4 11.09 -13.59 3.22
C ASP A 4 10.53 -13.11 1.87
N LEU A 5 10.76 -13.87 0.78
CA LEU A 5 10.23 -13.52 -0.54
C LEU A 5 8.72 -13.71 -0.62
N ALA A 6 8.14 -14.60 0.18
CA ALA A 6 6.68 -14.75 0.28
C ALA A 6 6.09 -13.54 1.02
N VAL A 7 6.66 -13.16 2.16
CA VAL A 7 6.23 -11.99 2.95
C VAL A 7 6.28 -10.71 2.12
N ILE A 8 7.39 -10.47 1.39
CA ILE A 8 7.52 -9.29 0.53
C ILE A 8 6.46 -9.29 -0.57
N ARG A 9 6.21 -10.44 -1.21
CA ARG A 9 5.19 -10.56 -2.26
C ARG A 9 3.80 -10.25 -1.74
N ASP A 10 3.45 -10.79 -0.59
CA ASP A 10 2.12 -10.60 -0.01
C ASP A 10 1.93 -9.13 0.42
N ALA A 11 2.93 -8.53 1.06
CA ALA A 11 2.94 -7.11 1.37
C ALA A 11 2.84 -6.22 0.12
N LEU A 12 3.51 -6.57 -0.98
CA LEU A 12 3.40 -5.86 -2.26
C LEU A 12 1.98 -5.96 -2.86
N ASN A 13 1.40 -7.15 -2.85
CA ASN A 13 0.03 -7.37 -3.34
C ASN A 13 -0.98 -6.54 -2.56
N ASP A 14 -0.84 -6.49 -1.24
CA ASP A 14 -1.75 -5.74 -0.38
C ASP A 14 -1.50 -4.23 -0.50
N PHE A 15 -0.26 -3.80 -0.63
CA PHE A 15 0.09 -2.40 -0.92
C PHE A 15 -0.57 -1.91 -2.20
N GLN A 16 -0.57 -2.70 -3.27
CA GLN A 16 -1.25 -2.37 -4.51
C GLN A 16 -2.78 -2.31 -4.36
N LYS A 17 -3.38 -3.26 -3.62
CA LYS A 17 -4.84 -3.30 -3.39
C LYS A 17 -5.31 -2.10 -2.56
N VAL A 18 -4.60 -1.75 -1.48
CA VAL A 18 -4.95 -0.62 -0.62
C VAL A 18 -4.89 0.68 -1.41
N GLN A 19 -3.81 0.92 -2.16
CA GLN A 19 -3.70 2.11 -3.01
C GLN A 19 -4.85 2.20 -4.03
N ARG A 20 -5.22 1.09 -4.68
CA ARG A 20 -6.36 1.05 -5.59
C ARG A 20 -7.66 1.44 -4.88
N ARG A 21 -7.90 0.92 -3.68
CA ARG A 21 -9.10 1.23 -2.89
C ARG A 21 -9.11 2.68 -2.42
N MET A 22 -7.96 3.24 -2.05
CA MET A 22 -7.83 4.67 -1.70
C MET A 22 -8.21 5.55 -2.89
N LEU A 23 -7.70 5.26 -4.09
CA LEU A 23 -8.04 6.02 -5.29
C LEU A 23 -9.55 6.00 -5.58
N LEU A 24 -10.18 4.83 -5.47
CA LEU A 24 -11.63 4.69 -5.65
C LEU A 24 -12.43 5.44 -4.57
N ALA A 25 -12.05 5.30 -3.29
CA ALA A 25 -12.71 6.02 -2.21
C ALA A 25 -12.60 7.55 -2.39
N LYS A 26 -11.48 8.04 -2.94
CA LYS A 26 -11.32 9.45 -3.27
C LYS A 26 -12.22 9.88 -4.44
N GLU A 27 -12.30 9.07 -5.49
CA GLU A 27 -13.18 9.29 -6.65
C GLU A 27 -14.67 9.32 -6.24
N GLU A 28 -15.08 8.44 -5.34
CA GLU A 28 -16.44 8.34 -4.80
C GLU A 28 -16.73 9.34 -3.67
N ASN A 29 -15.78 10.21 -3.33
CA ASN A 29 -15.85 11.17 -2.20
C ASN A 29 -16.12 10.51 -0.83
N ALA A 30 -15.74 9.25 -0.67
CA ALA A 30 -15.84 8.46 0.56
C ALA A 30 -14.66 8.73 1.52
N MET A 31 -14.54 9.97 1.99
CA MET A 31 -13.36 10.45 2.73
C MET A 31 -13.04 9.70 4.03
N LYS A 32 -14.05 9.16 4.73
CA LYS A 32 -13.82 8.31 5.91
C LYS A 32 -13.13 7.00 5.55
N THR A 33 -13.60 6.34 4.50
CA THR A 33 -12.99 5.11 3.96
C THR A 33 -11.59 5.38 3.44
N TYR A 34 -11.37 6.53 2.79
CA TYR A 34 -10.03 6.95 2.37
C TYR A 34 -9.07 7.08 3.55
N ALA A 35 -9.49 7.75 4.63
CA ALA A 35 -8.68 7.94 5.83
C ALA A 35 -8.34 6.60 6.51
N ASP A 36 -9.32 5.69 6.61
CA ASP A 36 -9.13 4.35 7.17
C ASP A 36 -8.11 3.54 6.35
N LEU A 37 -8.25 3.51 5.02
CA LEU A 37 -7.30 2.83 4.12
C LEU A 37 -5.89 3.45 4.14
N LYS A 38 -5.77 4.74 4.48
CA LYS A 38 -4.48 5.43 4.55
C LYS A 38 -3.60 4.87 5.66
N ASP A 39 -4.19 4.42 6.77
CA ASP A 39 -3.43 3.82 7.88
C ASP A 39 -2.78 2.48 7.47
N ASP A 40 -3.52 1.64 6.73
CA ASP A 40 -3.00 0.41 6.13
C ASP A 40 -1.90 0.70 5.10
N TYR A 41 -2.12 1.70 4.25
CA TYR A 41 -1.14 2.14 3.25
C TYR A 41 0.18 2.56 3.90
N VAL A 42 0.15 3.37 4.96
CA VAL A 42 1.35 3.84 5.68
C VAL A 42 2.08 2.65 6.32
N SER A 43 1.34 1.73 6.92
CA SER A 43 1.91 0.54 7.56
C SER A 43 2.64 -0.35 6.55
N LEU A 44 2.01 -0.64 5.41
CA LEU A 44 2.59 -1.44 4.33
C LEU A 44 3.80 -0.73 3.68
N LYS A 45 3.71 0.58 3.44
CA LYS A 45 4.82 1.39 2.92
C LYS A 45 6.04 1.32 3.84
N THR A 46 5.82 1.44 5.14
CA THR A 46 6.87 1.38 6.16
C THR A 46 7.52 0.00 6.20
N LEU A 47 6.72 -1.07 6.19
CA LEU A 47 7.20 -2.45 6.15
C LEU A 47 8.03 -2.74 4.89
N LEU A 48 7.52 -2.40 3.71
CA LEU A 48 8.24 -2.65 2.46
C LEU A 48 9.55 -1.85 2.39
N THR A 49 9.54 -0.61 2.88
CA THR A 49 10.75 0.22 2.95
C THR A 49 11.78 -0.36 3.92
N SER A 50 11.37 -0.88 5.09
CA SER A 50 12.29 -1.50 6.05
C SER A 50 12.90 -2.80 5.53
N LEU A 51 12.20 -3.49 4.62
CA LEU A 51 12.69 -4.66 3.89
C LEU A 51 13.56 -4.31 2.66
N GLY A 52 13.86 -3.02 2.44
CA GLY A 52 14.73 -2.56 1.35
C GLY A 52 14.07 -2.55 -0.03
N VAL A 53 12.74 -2.63 -0.11
CA VAL A 53 12.01 -2.59 -1.37
C VAL A 53 11.96 -1.15 -1.90
N ASN A 54 12.36 -0.96 -3.16
CA ASN A 54 12.21 0.33 -3.83
C ASN A 54 10.75 0.54 -4.27
N LEU A 55 10.11 1.59 -3.73
CA LEU A 55 8.70 1.89 -3.98
C LEU A 55 8.46 2.95 -5.06
N THR A 56 9.49 3.59 -5.63
CA THR A 56 9.36 4.78 -6.49
C THR A 56 8.35 4.63 -7.63
N GLU A 57 8.33 3.47 -8.29
CA GLU A 57 7.44 3.21 -9.44
C GLU A 57 6.07 2.62 -9.04
N ILE A 58 5.93 2.14 -7.80
CA ILE A 58 4.72 1.42 -7.35
C ILE A 58 3.89 2.19 -6.32
N ASP A 59 4.45 3.25 -5.75
CA ASP A 59 3.74 4.20 -4.90
C ASP A 59 3.03 5.28 -5.74
N LYS A 60 1.71 5.13 -5.83
CA LYS A 60 0.80 5.94 -6.65
C LYS A 60 0.11 7.03 -5.84
N ILE A 61 0.13 6.94 -4.51
CA ILE A 61 -0.50 7.94 -3.64
C ILE A 61 0.50 9.07 -3.43
N LYS A 62 0.35 10.14 -4.23
CA LYS A 62 1.11 11.39 -4.09
C LYS A 62 0.29 12.38 -3.29
N GLU A 63 0.46 12.31 -1.97
CA GLU A 63 -0.02 13.32 -1.03
C GLU A 63 1.10 14.27 -0.61
#